data_AF-A0A832B942-F1
#
_entry.id   AF-A0A832B942-F1
#
_cell.length_a   1.000
_cell.length_b   1.000
_cell.length_c   1.000
_cell.angle_alpha   90.00
_cell.angle_beta   90.00
_cell.angle_gamma   90.00
#
_symmetry.space_group_name_H-M   'P 1'
#
loop_
_entity.id
_entity.type
_entity.pdbx_description
1 polymer ?
#
loop_
_entity_poly.entity_id
_entity_poly.type
_entity_poly.pdbx_seq_one_letter_code
_entity_poly.pdbx_strand_id
1 'polypeptide(L)'
;MTSRPHESSGGVHGTARVNIARQRRFWDRNARSWDHHAGDSPGLVKVVERVVAEGAPAAGERVVDLGCGSGQLALRIAPVVASVVAVDVSPTMIRLLEEKARAAGIANVEGRAVPIEHLDLEPGSVDLVVSNYVLHHLRDE
;
A
#
# COMPACT_ATOMS: atom_id res chain seq x y z
N MET A 1 -23.81 -47.91 22.74
CA MET A 1 -24.16 -46.49 23.00
C MET A 1 -23.09 -45.89 23.90
N THR A 2 -22.08 -45.24 23.32
CA THR A 2 -21.27 -44.22 23.99
C THR A 2 -20.75 -43.28 22.90
N SER A 3 -21.36 -42.09 22.82
CA SER A 3 -20.99 -41.02 21.90
C SER A 3 -19.69 -40.37 22.37
N ARG A 4 -18.74 -40.10 21.44
CA ARG A 4 -17.61 -39.18 21.68
C ARG A 4 -18.00 -37.77 21.21
N PRO A 5 -17.53 -36.72 21.90
CA PRO A 5 -17.98 -35.35 21.68
C PRO A 5 -17.39 -34.74 20.41
N HIS A 6 -18.16 -33.84 19.83
CA HIS A 6 -17.81 -32.97 18.73
C HIS A 6 -17.01 -31.78 19.32
N GLU A 7 -15.72 -31.68 19.03
CA GLU A 7 -14.97 -30.43 19.25
C GLU A 7 -14.97 -29.63 17.96
N SER A 8 -15.39 -28.38 18.09
CA SER A 8 -15.31 -27.35 17.08
C SER A 8 -14.39 -26.23 17.58
N SER A 9 -13.83 -25.51 16.61
CA SER A 9 -13.28 -24.15 16.68
C SER A 9 -11.75 -23.99 16.81
N GLY A 10 -11.22 -23.15 15.91
CA GLY A 10 -9.99 -22.40 16.13
C GLY A 10 -9.00 -22.47 14.97
N GLY A 11 -8.93 -21.44 14.11
CA GLY A 11 -7.69 -21.20 13.37
C GLY A 11 -7.74 -20.59 11.97
N VAL A 12 -8.53 -19.54 11.72
CA VAL A 12 -8.36 -18.73 10.48
C VAL A 12 -7.88 -17.31 10.80
N HIS A 13 -8.32 -16.75 11.94
CA HIS A 13 -7.94 -15.38 12.37
C HIS A 13 -6.51 -15.25 12.93
N GLY A 14 -5.87 -16.35 13.34
CA GLY A 14 -4.53 -16.33 13.93
C GLY A 14 -3.41 -16.11 12.91
N THR A 15 -3.54 -16.69 11.72
CA THR A 15 -2.54 -16.68 10.64
C THR A 15 -2.42 -15.32 9.95
N ALA A 16 -3.55 -14.62 9.77
CA ALA A 16 -3.61 -13.27 9.19
C ALA A 16 -2.82 -12.24 10.01
N ARG A 17 -3.06 -12.23 11.34
CA ARG A 17 -2.39 -11.32 12.27
C ARG A 17 -0.88 -11.59 12.35
N VAL A 18 -0.45 -12.85 12.29
CA VAL A 18 0.97 -13.23 12.26
C VAL A 18 1.65 -12.78 10.97
N ASN A 19 0.94 -12.80 9.83
CA ASN A 19 1.46 -12.35 8.53
C ASN A 19 1.64 -10.82 8.49
N ILE A 20 0.61 -10.05 8.85
CA ILE A 20 0.66 -8.57 8.88
C ILE A 20 1.78 -8.06 9.78
N ALA A 21 1.90 -8.62 11.01
CA ALA A 21 2.93 -8.20 11.94
C ALA A 21 4.35 -8.53 11.42
N ARG A 22 4.50 -9.62 10.66
CA ARG A 22 5.77 -9.98 10.02
C ARG A 22 6.09 -9.05 8.86
N GLN A 23 5.12 -8.74 7.99
CA GLN A 23 5.28 -7.82 6.87
C GLN A 23 5.66 -6.41 7.35
N ARG A 24 4.95 -5.89 8.36
CA ARG A 24 5.30 -4.60 8.99
C ARG A 24 6.73 -4.56 9.49
N ARG A 25 7.15 -5.55 10.29
CA ARG A 25 8.53 -5.62 10.82
C ARG A 25 9.58 -5.73 9.70
N PHE A 26 9.27 -6.48 8.64
CA PHE A 26 10.16 -6.62 7.51
C PHE A 26 10.34 -5.27 6.80
N TRP A 27 9.24 -4.59 6.45
CA TRP A 27 9.31 -3.33 5.72
C TRP A 27 9.83 -2.18 6.57
N ASP A 28 9.51 -2.11 7.87
CA ASP A 28 10.11 -1.14 8.80
C ASP A 28 11.64 -1.25 8.83
N ARG A 29 12.18 -2.48 8.77
CA ARG A 29 13.64 -2.72 8.76
C ARG A 29 14.27 -2.39 7.40
N ASN A 30 13.57 -2.65 6.31
CA ASN A 30 14.12 -2.56 4.95
C ASN A 30 13.83 -1.25 4.23
N ALA A 31 12.98 -0.37 4.79
CA ALA A 31 12.53 0.87 4.15
C ALA A 31 13.68 1.75 3.62
N ARG A 32 14.75 1.93 4.41
CA ARG A 32 15.93 2.68 3.96
C ARG A 32 16.64 1.99 2.79
N SER A 33 16.77 0.66 2.84
CA SER A 33 17.42 -0.10 1.77
C SER A 33 16.61 -0.07 0.47
N TRP A 34 15.28 -0.04 0.58
CA TRP A 34 14.37 0.09 -0.56
C TRP A 34 14.65 1.38 -1.33
N ASP A 35 14.68 2.52 -0.65
CA ASP A 35 14.98 3.82 -1.27
C ASP A 35 16.40 3.93 -1.83
N HIS A 36 17.39 3.30 -1.20
CA HIS A 36 18.78 3.38 -1.68
C HIS A 36 19.10 2.48 -2.90
N HIS A 37 18.25 1.51 -3.25
CA HIS A 37 18.58 0.52 -4.29
C HIS A 37 17.41 0.13 -5.19
N ALA A 38 16.28 -0.28 -4.61
CA ALA A 38 15.21 -0.95 -5.36
C ALA A 38 14.18 0.04 -5.92
N GLY A 39 13.81 1.04 -5.12
CA GLY A 39 12.78 2.05 -5.40
C GLY A 39 13.06 2.91 -6.63
N ASP A 40 14.34 3.14 -6.93
CA ASP A 40 14.81 3.97 -8.05
C ASP A 40 15.53 3.15 -9.13
N SER A 41 15.45 1.82 -9.08
CA SER A 41 16.06 0.98 -10.11
C SER A 41 15.43 1.30 -11.48
N PRO A 42 16.21 1.35 -12.58
CA PRO A 42 15.68 1.69 -13.91
C PRO A 42 14.53 0.79 -14.38
N GLY A 43 14.54 -0.48 -13.95
CA GLY A 43 13.45 -1.42 -14.23
C GLY A 43 12.16 -1.02 -13.53
N LEU A 44 12.22 -0.71 -12.23
CA LEU A 44 11.04 -0.29 -11.48
C LEU A 44 10.50 1.06 -11.98
N VAL A 45 11.37 2.00 -12.31
CA VAL A 45 10.96 3.30 -12.88
C VAL A 45 10.12 3.09 -14.15
N LYS A 46 10.56 2.21 -15.07
CA LYS A 46 9.79 1.89 -16.28
C LYS A 46 8.43 1.27 -15.98
N VAL A 47 8.36 0.38 -14.99
CA VAL A 47 7.09 -0.24 -14.56
C VAL A 47 6.16 0.84 -14.00
N VAL A 48 6.67 1.69 -13.12
CA VAL A 48 5.92 2.81 -12.51
C VAL A 48 5.41 3.76 -13.59
N GLU A 49 6.24 4.17 -14.53
CA GLU A 49 5.84 5.01 -15.67
C GLU A 49 4.74 4.36 -16.49
N ARG A 50 4.85 3.05 -16.75
CA ARG A 50 3.82 2.32 -17.50
C ARG A 50 2.51 2.23 -16.73
N VAL A 51 2.55 1.97 -15.43
CA VAL A 51 1.34 1.94 -14.58
C VAL A 51 0.65 3.30 -14.58
N VAL A 52 1.39 4.40 -14.42
CA VAL A 52 0.83 5.75 -14.49
C VAL A 52 0.23 6.02 -15.86
N ALA A 53 0.91 5.63 -16.95
CA ALA A 53 0.39 5.84 -18.30
C ALA A 53 -0.90 5.05 -18.59
N GLU A 54 -0.97 3.78 -18.17
CA GLU A 54 -2.15 2.92 -18.37
C GLU A 54 -3.31 3.31 -17.46
N GLY A 55 -3.01 3.73 -16.22
CA GLY A 55 -4.01 4.21 -15.27
C GLY A 55 -4.62 5.57 -15.67
N ALA A 56 -3.92 6.32 -16.53
CA ALA A 56 -4.34 7.60 -17.09
C ALA A 56 -4.98 8.56 -16.06
N PRO A 57 -4.32 8.82 -14.91
CA PRO A 57 -4.89 9.62 -13.84
C PRO A 57 -5.23 11.03 -14.32
N ALA A 58 -6.39 11.52 -13.92
CA ALA A 58 -6.97 12.76 -14.42
C ALA A 58 -7.26 13.77 -13.32
N ALA A 59 -7.30 15.04 -13.73
CA ALA A 59 -7.64 16.13 -12.83
C ALA A 59 -9.03 15.92 -12.22
N GLY A 60 -9.13 16.11 -10.90
CA GLY A 60 -10.38 15.91 -10.16
C GLY A 60 -10.52 14.52 -9.53
N GLU A 61 -9.73 13.53 -9.93
CA GLU A 61 -9.83 12.17 -9.41
C GLU A 61 -9.28 12.06 -7.98
N ARG A 62 -9.94 11.21 -7.18
CA ARG A 62 -9.46 10.72 -5.89
C ARG A 62 -8.85 9.34 -6.10
N VAL A 63 -7.58 9.21 -5.76
CA VAL A 63 -6.80 8.00 -6.03
C VAL A 63 -6.43 7.29 -4.74
N VAL A 64 -6.41 5.96 -4.75
CA VAL A 64 -5.83 5.13 -3.69
C VAL A 64 -4.62 4.37 -4.22
N ASP A 65 -3.48 4.47 -3.53
CA ASP A 65 -2.26 3.69 -3.81
C ASP A 65 -2.07 2.62 -2.73
N LEU A 66 -2.33 1.35 -3.08
CA LEU A 66 -2.30 0.21 -2.15
C LEU A 66 -0.91 -0.41 -2.08
N GLY A 67 -0.30 -0.33 -0.89
CA GLY A 67 1.10 -0.70 -0.62
C GLY A 67 2.06 0.28 -1.29
N CYS A 68 1.80 1.57 -1.08
CA CYS A 68 2.49 2.69 -1.72
C CYS A 68 4.00 2.73 -1.44
N GLY A 69 4.48 2.00 -0.43
CA GLY A 69 5.86 2.07 0.06
C GLY A 69 6.23 3.53 0.37
N SER A 70 7.39 3.95 -0.12
CA SER A 70 7.88 5.32 0.00
C SER A 70 7.36 6.28 -1.10
N GLY A 71 6.32 5.90 -1.85
CA GLY A 71 5.56 6.81 -2.71
C GLY A 71 5.88 6.75 -4.21
N GLN A 72 6.29 5.59 -4.74
CA GLN A 72 6.77 5.47 -6.13
C GLN A 72 5.70 5.85 -7.15
N LEU A 73 4.45 5.41 -6.91
CA LEU A 73 3.28 5.81 -7.69
C LEU A 73 2.65 7.08 -7.13
N ALA A 74 2.31 7.11 -5.84
CA ALA A 74 1.65 8.23 -5.19
C ALA A 74 2.27 9.60 -5.53
N LEU A 75 3.60 9.74 -5.47
CA LEU A 75 4.27 11.03 -5.71
C LEU A 75 4.31 11.43 -7.19
N ARG A 76 4.15 10.48 -8.12
CA ARG A 76 4.05 10.76 -9.57
C ARG A 76 2.63 11.08 -10.00
N ILE A 77 1.64 10.51 -9.30
CA ILE A 77 0.21 10.72 -9.58
C ILE A 77 -0.31 12.00 -8.94
N ALA A 78 0.11 12.30 -7.71
CA ALA A 78 -0.38 13.44 -6.94
C ALA A 78 -0.42 14.78 -7.69
N PRO A 79 0.57 15.15 -8.53
CA PRO A 79 0.54 16.43 -9.25
C PRO A 79 -0.61 16.59 -10.27
N VAL A 80 -1.26 15.51 -10.70
CA VAL A 80 -2.27 15.54 -11.78
C VAL A 80 -3.69 15.19 -11.33
N VAL A 81 -3.90 14.88 -10.05
CA VAL A 81 -5.19 14.45 -9.49
C VAL A 81 -5.65 15.35 -8.34
N ALA A 82 -6.89 15.19 -7.86
CA ALA A 82 -7.39 15.97 -6.72
C ALA A 82 -6.70 15.57 -5.42
N SER A 83 -6.62 14.26 -5.13
CA SER A 83 -6.00 13.76 -3.90
C SER A 83 -5.55 12.30 -4.04
N VAL A 84 -4.52 11.93 -3.27
CA VAL A 84 -4.05 10.55 -3.15
C VAL A 84 -4.12 10.10 -1.69
N VAL A 85 -4.77 8.96 -1.44
CA VAL A 85 -4.63 8.21 -0.18
C VAL A 85 -3.60 7.10 -0.42
N ALA A 86 -2.45 7.21 0.23
CA ALA A 86 -1.34 6.28 0.07
C ALA A 86 -1.27 5.35 1.28
N VAL A 87 -1.45 4.04 1.06
CA VAL A 87 -1.64 3.05 2.13
C VAL A 87 -0.44 2.11 2.17
N ASP A 88 0.14 1.89 3.34
CA ASP A 88 1.18 0.88 3.53
C ASP A 88 1.13 0.32 4.96
N VAL A 89 1.48 -0.96 5.12
CA VAL A 89 1.51 -1.60 6.43
C VAL A 89 2.64 -1.08 7.34
N SER A 90 3.67 -0.48 6.75
CA SER A 90 4.84 0.06 7.44
C SER A 90 4.68 1.57 7.73
N PRO A 91 4.62 1.98 9.01
CA PRO A 91 4.70 3.39 9.37
C PRO A 91 6.01 4.05 8.90
N THR A 92 7.09 3.28 8.80
CA THR A 92 8.38 3.80 8.32
C THR A 92 8.29 4.20 6.84
N MET A 93 7.62 3.40 6.01
CA MET A 93 7.38 3.73 4.60
C MET A 93 6.52 4.99 4.45
N ILE A 94 5.42 5.08 5.20
CA ILE A 94 4.56 6.27 5.20
C ILE A 94 5.33 7.53 5.59
N ARG A 95 6.15 7.46 6.65
CA ARG A 95 6.99 8.61 7.04
C ARG A 95 7.94 9.05 5.92
N LEU A 96 8.56 8.12 5.21
CA LEU A 96 9.45 8.44 4.08
C LEU A 96 8.67 9.07 2.91
N LEU A 97 7.49 8.54 2.60
CA LEU A 97 6.59 9.10 1.60
C LEU A 97 6.22 10.54 1.93
N GLU A 98 5.81 10.83 3.17
CA GLU A 98 5.45 12.18 3.62
C GLU A 98 6.66 13.13 3.60
N GLU A 99 7.84 12.65 3.99
CA GLU A 99 9.09 13.40 3.89
C GLU A 99 9.40 13.80 2.43
N LYS A 100 9.25 12.85 1.48
CA LYS A 100 9.44 13.11 0.04
C LYS A 100 8.36 14.01 -0.54
N ALA A 101 7.10 13.83 -0.17
CA ALA A 101 5.99 14.68 -0.59
C ALA A 101 6.24 16.15 -0.19
N ARG A 102 6.62 16.36 1.08
CA ARG A 102 6.98 17.69 1.60
C ARG A 102 8.17 18.29 0.86
N ALA A 103 9.22 17.50 0.60
CA ALA A 103 10.40 17.97 -0.13
C ALA A 103 10.06 18.36 -1.59
N ALA A 104 9.09 17.69 -2.20
CA ALA A 104 8.61 17.98 -3.55
C ALA A 104 7.51 19.06 -3.61
N GLY A 105 7.08 19.62 -2.47
CA GLY A 105 5.98 20.59 -2.42
C GLY A 105 4.60 19.99 -2.73
N ILE A 106 4.45 18.67 -2.62
CA ILE A 106 3.20 17.95 -2.84
C ILE A 106 2.40 17.96 -1.55
N ALA A 107 1.20 18.56 -1.58
CA ALA A 107 0.35 18.74 -0.40
C ALA A 107 -0.93 17.88 -0.40
N ASN A 108 -1.24 17.21 -1.51
CA ASN A 108 -2.49 16.46 -1.70
C ASN A 108 -2.29 14.93 -1.57
N VAL A 109 -1.32 14.51 -0.76
CA VAL A 109 -1.08 13.10 -0.44
C VAL A 109 -1.29 12.87 1.06
N GLU A 110 -2.18 11.94 1.40
CA GLU A 110 -2.45 11.50 2.76
C GLU A 110 -1.88 10.08 2.94
N GLY A 111 -0.91 9.92 3.84
CA GLY A 111 -0.34 8.63 4.19
C GLY A 111 -1.16 7.90 5.27
N ARG A 112 -1.43 6.60 5.07
CA ARG A 112 -2.12 5.74 6.05
C ARG A 112 -1.32 4.48 6.35
N ALA A 113 -0.83 4.38 7.59
CA ALA A 113 -0.05 3.24 8.07
C ALA A 113 -0.96 2.11 8.57
N VAL A 114 -1.71 1.48 7.65
CA VAL A 114 -2.67 0.42 7.96
C VAL A 114 -2.50 -0.78 7.01
N PRO A 115 -2.79 -2.02 7.47
CA PRO A 115 -2.93 -3.15 6.56
C PRO A 115 -4.05 -2.88 5.55
N ILE A 116 -3.87 -3.32 4.30
CA ILE A 116 -4.85 -3.13 3.23
C ILE A 116 -6.18 -3.80 3.59
N GLU A 117 -6.12 -4.95 4.28
CA GLU A 117 -7.28 -5.70 4.76
C GLU A 117 -8.12 -4.95 5.79
N HIS A 118 -7.57 -3.88 6.37
CA HIS A 118 -8.25 -3.03 7.35
C HIS A 118 -8.48 -1.61 6.82
N LEU A 119 -8.30 -1.38 5.50
CA LEU A 119 -8.57 -0.10 4.89
C LEU A 119 -10.07 0.07 4.67
N ASP A 120 -10.68 0.96 5.46
CA ASP A 120 -12.07 1.35 5.28
C ASP A 120 -12.16 2.63 4.44
N LEU A 121 -12.95 2.57 3.37
CA LEU A 121 -13.26 3.67 2.48
C LEU A 121 -14.75 3.66 2.15
N GLU A 122 -15.34 4.85 2.02
CA GLU A 122 -16.75 4.98 1.65
C GLU A 122 -17.00 4.42 0.23
N PRO A 123 -18.08 3.66 0.00
CA PRO A 123 -18.41 3.17 -1.34
C PRO A 123 -18.53 4.32 -2.36
N GLY A 124 -17.89 4.18 -3.53
CA GLY A 124 -17.89 5.20 -4.57
C GLY A 124 -17.08 6.47 -4.24
N SER A 125 -16.23 6.43 -3.21
CA SER A 125 -15.39 7.57 -2.81
C SER A 125 -14.05 7.69 -3.54
N VAL A 126 -13.76 6.78 -4.47
CA VAL A 126 -12.48 6.69 -5.18
C VAL A 126 -12.75 6.50 -6.66
N ASP A 127 -11.97 7.19 -7.48
CA ASP A 127 -12.11 7.19 -8.93
C ASP A 127 -11.06 6.29 -9.59
N LEU A 128 -9.90 6.09 -8.94
CA LEU A 128 -8.82 5.19 -9.38
C LEU A 128 -8.14 4.47 -8.22
N VAL A 129 -7.88 3.17 -8.39
CA VAL A 129 -7.06 2.36 -7.48
C VAL A 129 -5.81 1.89 -8.21
N VAL A 130 -4.63 2.16 -7.66
CA VAL A 130 -3.34 1.68 -8.16
C VAL A 130 -2.63 0.82 -7.12
N SER A 131 -1.81 -0.10 -7.60
CA SER A 131 -0.98 -0.96 -6.76
C SER A 131 0.19 -1.48 -7.59
N ASN A 132 1.38 -1.56 -7.01
CA ASN A 132 2.56 -2.09 -7.69
C ASN A 132 3.43 -2.88 -6.73
N TYR A 133 3.78 -4.13 -7.11
CA TYR A 133 4.57 -5.05 -6.28
C TYR A 133 4.00 -5.33 -4.87
N VAL A 134 2.68 -5.30 -4.70
CA VAL A 134 2.05 -5.50 -3.38
C VAL A 134 1.12 -6.70 -3.35
N LEU A 135 0.37 -6.94 -4.43
CA LEU A 135 -0.67 -7.98 -4.45
C LEU A 135 -0.13 -9.40 -4.17
N HIS A 136 1.12 -9.69 -4.52
CA HIS A 136 1.77 -10.98 -4.21
C HIS A 136 2.11 -11.18 -2.71
N HIS A 137 1.87 -10.16 -1.88
CA HIS A 137 1.92 -10.25 -0.42
C HIS A 137 0.54 -10.48 0.21
N LEU A 138 -0.53 -10.28 -0.55
CA LEU A 138 -1.89 -10.57 -0.12
C LEU A 138 -2.20 -12.04 -0.33
N ARG A 139 -3.14 -12.57 0.44
CA ARG A 139 -3.67 -13.93 0.27
C ARG A 139 -4.96 -13.85 -0.55
N ASP A 140 -5.29 -14.93 -1.24
CA ASP A 140 -6.47 -15.03 -2.10
C ASP A 140 -7.81 -15.13 -1.32
N GLU A 141 -7.76 -15.07 0.02
CA GLU A 141 -8.87 -15.33 0.93
C GLU A 141 -9.57 -14.05 1.42
#